data_AF-A0A7S1UP46-F1
#
_entry.id   AF-A0A7S1UP46-F1
#
_cell.length_a   1.000
_cell.length_b   1.000
_cell.length_c   1.000
_cell.angle_alpha   90.00
_cell.angle_beta   90.00
_cell.angle_gamma   90.00
#
_symmetry.space_group_name_H-M   'P 1'
#
loop_
_entity.id
_entity.type
_entity.pdbx_description
1 polymer ?
#
loop_
_entity_poly.entity_id
_entity_poly.type
_entity_poly.pdbx_seq_one_letter_code
_entity_poly.pdbx_strand_id
1 'polypeptide(L)'
;KEVTDYTLPIVTDESFSDQYETLEGDVDILSHLTLDGALYGLFSLVEALFGIKIAEQDNFNTGWHPDVRLFHIQDGDDFVGSFCFDPFRRQMKAPVECCAHLAPDTVFLTLQMKPPTWNDEPVPLSLDNAVTLFHEFGHVLQLLLVNRDRYHAP
;
A
#
# COMPACT_ATOMS: atom_id res chain seq x y z
N LYS A 1 2.80 17.15 -41.34
CA LYS A 1 1.83 16.70 -40.31
C LYS A 1 2.65 16.46 -39.06
N GLU A 2 2.72 17.48 -38.22
CA GLU A 2 3.49 17.45 -36.97
C GLU A 2 2.82 16.52 -35.97
N VAL A 3 3.63 15.72 -35.30
CA VAL A 3 3.24 14.91 -34.15
C VAL A 3 3.42 15.80 -32.94
N THR A 4 2.31 16.28 -32.37
CA THR A 4 2.32 16.94 -31.07
C THR A 4 2.52 15.88 -29.99
N ASP A 5 3.69 15.97 -29.35
CA ASP A 5 4.12 15.20 -28.19
C ASP A 5 3.29 15.66 -26.97
N TYR A 6 2.49 14.77 -26.39
CA TYR A 6 1.71 15.05 -25.17
C TYR A 6 2.55 14.73 -23.94
N THR A 7 3.71 15.37 -23.82
CA THR A 7 4.41 15.46 -22.53
C THR A 7 3.72 16.57 -21.74
N LEU A 8 2.80 16.19 -20.85
CA LEU A 8 2.34 17.10 -19.80
C LEU A 8 3.60 17.58 -19.06
N PRO A 9 3.78 18.90 -18.85
CA PRO A 9 4.83 19.35 -17.98
C PRO A 9 4.50 18.80 -16.60
N ILE A 10 5.32 17.88 -16.10
CA ILE A 10 5.44 17.70 -14.67
C ILE A 10 5.99 19.06 -14.21
N VAL A 11 5.09 19.92 -13.76
CA VAL A 11 5.48 21.06 -12.94
C VAL A 11 6.02 20.42 -11.68
N THR A 12 7.33 20.18 -11.65
CA THR A 12 8.07 20.07 -10.40
C THR A 12 7.94 21.45 -9.80
N ASP A 13 6.90 21.63 -9.00
CA ASP A 13 6.74 22.84 -8.23
C ASP A 13 7.83 22.78 -7.17
N GLU A 14 9.00 23.37 -7.47
CA GLU A 14 10.10 23.53 -6.53
C GLU A 14 9.62 24.25 -5.25
N SER A 15 8.49 24.98 -5.31
CA SER A 15 7.88 25.62 -4.13
C SER A 15 7.18 24.65 -3.17
N PHE A 16 6.91 23.40 -3.57
CA PHE A 16 6.39 22.37 -2.67
C PHE A 16 7.49 21.73 -1.80
N SER A 17 8.75 21.82 -2.25
CA SER A 17 9.92 21.34 -1.49
C SER A 17 10.34 22.31 -0.39
N ASP A 18 10.11 23.62 -0.60
CA ASP A 18 10.61 24.67 0.30
C ASP A 18 9.75 24.87 1.56
N GLN A 19 8.55 24.27 1.63
CA GLN A 19 7.68 24.42 2.81
C GLN A 19 7.97 23.43 3.94
N TYR A 20 8.82 22.44 3.71
CA TYR A 20 9.35 21.58 4.76
C TYR A 20 10.75 22.06 5.15
N GLU A 21 10.82 23.33 5.57
CA GLU A 21 11.91 23.79 6.43
C GLU A 21 11.90 22.85 7.63
N THR A 22 12.93 22.02 7.73
CA THR A 22 13.17 21.10 8.85
C THR A 22 12.83 21.83 10.14
N LEU A 23 11.83 21.33 10.87
CA LEU A 23 11.54 21.75 12.23
C LEU A 23 12.83 21.55 13.03
N GLU A 24 13.59 22.63 13.21
CA GLU A 24 14.86 22.64 13.92
C GLU A 24 14.59 22.31 15.39
N GLY A 25 14.54 21.00 15.69
CA GLY A 25 14.27 20.50 17.03
C GLY A 25 13.52 19.16 17.10
N ASP A 26 12.91 18.71 16.01
CA ASP A 26 12.10 17.49 16.02
C ASP A 26 12.86 16.30 15.45
N VAL A 27 12.61 15.13 16.03
CA VAL A 27 13.09 13.82 15.57
C VAL A 27 12.99 13.74 14.05
N ASP A 28 14.04 13.26 13.36
CA ASP A 28 13.97 13.00 11.92
C ASP A 28 13.01 11.83 11.67
N ILE A 29 11.71 12.10 11.69
CA ILE A 29 10.62 11.13 11.56
C ILE A 29 10.78 10.33 10.26
N LEU A 30 11.31 10.96 9.21
CA LEU A 30 11.55 10.31 7.93
C LEU A 30 12.65 9.25 8.03
N SER A 31 13.72 9.50 8.80
CA SER A 31 14.75 8.49 9.07
C SER A 31 14.27 7.31 9.91
N HIS A 32 13.14 7.45 10.61
CA HIS A 32 12.53 6.42 11.44
C HIS A 32 11.31 5.75 10.79
N LEU A 33 10.95 6.13 9.56
CA LEU A 33 9.81 5.54 8.87
C LEU A 33 10.16 4.15 8.32
N THR A 34 9.39 3.16 8.75
CA THR A 34 9.57 1.75 8.39
C THR A 34 8.31 1.21 7.75
N LEU A 35 8.44 0.17 6.91
CA LEU A 35 7.29 -0.43 6.23
C LEU A 35 6.25 -0.94 7.24
N ASP A 36 6.67 -1.70 8.24
CA ASP A 36 5.74 -2.24 9.25
C ASP A 36 5.17 -1.14 10.16
N GLY A 37 5.96 -0.11 10.48
CA GLY A 37 5.45 1.07 11.19
C GLY A 37 4.38 1.82 10.40
N ALA A 38 4.57 1.97 9.09
CA ALA A 38 3.60 2.59 8.20
C ALA A 38 2.34 1.75 8.02
N LEU A 39 2.47 0.42 7.86
CA LEU A 39 1.33 -0.51 7.81
C LEU A 39 0.54 -0.46 9.11
N TYR A 40 1.22 -0.49 10.26
CA TYR A 40 0.57 -0.37 11.57
C TYR A 40 -0.21 0.95 11.69
N GLY A 41 0.39 2.08 11.31
CA GLY A 41 -0.28 3.38 11.34
C GLY A 41 -1.46 3.47 10.38
N LEU A 42 -1.30 2.95 9.16
CA LEU A 42 -2.34 2.88 8.14
C LEU A 42 -3.53 2.03 8.61
N PHE A 43 -3.27 0.83 9.13
CA PHE A 43 -4.32 -0.05 9.63
C PHE A 43 -5.03 0.62 10.81
N SER A 44 -4.30 1.10 11.81
CA SER A 44 -4.88 1.81 12.96
C SER A 44 -5.80 2.96 12.55
N LEU A 45 -5.40 3.74 11.54
CA LEU A 45 -6.21 4.84 11.00
C LEU A 45 -7.50 4.32 10.36
N VAL A 46 -7.40 3.28 9.54
CA VAL A 46 -8.52 2.71 8.79
C VAL A 46 -9.50 1.99 9.72
N GLU A 47 -8.99 1.29 10.74
CA GLU A 47 -9.81 0.71 11.81
C GLU A 47 -10.61 1.80 12.54
N ALA A 48 -9.97 2.94 12.86
CA ALA A 48 -10.63 4.06 13.51
C ALA A 48 -11.68 4.76 12.63
N LEU A 49 -11.47 4.82 11.31
CA LEU A 49 -12.37 5.47 10.36
C LEU A 49 -13.58 4.60 9.99
N PHE A 50 -13.37 3.30 9.80
CA PHE A 50 -14.37 2.40 9.22
C PHE A 50 -14.84 1.30 10.17
N GLY A 51 -14.24 1.16 11.36
CA GLY A 51 -14.61 0.12 12.33
C GLY A 51 -14.21 -1.30 11.93
N ILE A 52 -13.43 -1.46 10.86
CA ILE A 52 -12.92 -2.77 10.41
C ILE A 52 -11.67 -3.16 11.20
N LYS A 53 -11.30 -4.43 11.13
CA LYS A 53 -10.05 -4.98 11.66
C LYS A 53 -9.22 -5.58 10.55
N ILE A 54 -7.91 -5.36 10.58
CA ILE A 54 -6.99 -5.89 9.57
C ILE A 54 -5.96 -6.79 10.26
N ALA A 55 -5.90 -8.06 9.86
CA ALA A 55 -5.01 -9.04 10.47
C ALA A 55 -4.16 -9.75 9.41
N GLU A 56 -2.85 -9.70 9.57
CA GLU A 56 -1.92 -10.51 8.79
C GLU A 56 -2.16 -12.00 9.05
N GLN A 57 -2.03 -12.81 8.01
CA GLN A 57 -2.17 -14.26 8.08
C GLN A 57 -0.79 -14.93 8.06
N ASP A 58 -0.41 -15.49 9.21
CA ASP A 58 0.84 -16.22 9.36
C ASP A 58 0.88 -17.48 8.48
N ASN A 59 2.09 -17.89 8.08
CA ASN A 59 2.35 -19.10 7.28
C ASN A 59 1.60 -19.16 5.95
N PHE A 60 1.15 -18.02 5.44
CA PHE A 60 0.53 -17.96 4.12
C PHE A 60 1.59 -18.15 3.02
N ASN A 61 1.33 -19.08 2.12
CA ASN A 61 2.14 -19.28 0.92
C ASN A 61 1.29 -18.97 -0.30
N THR A 62 1.56 -17.85 -0.94
CA THR A 62 0.91 -17.44 -2.20
C THR A 62 1.12 -18.42 -3.34
N GLY A 63 2.21 -19.19 -3.30
CA GLY A 63 2.68 -20.01 -4.41
C GLY A 63 3.43 -19.23 -5.50
N TRP A 64 3.54 -17.89 -5.44
CA TRP A 64 4.28 -17.10 -6.45
C TRP A 64 5.47 -16.28 -5.92
N HIS A 65 5.46 -15.83 -4.66
CA HIS A 65 6.64 -15.18 -4.08
C HIS A 65 6.63 -15.21 -2.54
N PRO A 66 7.79 -15.45 -1.88
CA PRO A 66 7.88 -15.49 -0.42
C PRO A 66 7.64 -14.14 0.27
N ASP A 67 7.98 -13.01 -0.38
CA ASP A 67 7.80 -11.68 0.22
C ASP A 67 6.34 -11.17 0.21
N VAL A 68 5.40 -11.95 -0.31
CA VAL A 68 4.00 -11.54 -0.39
C VAL A 68 3.29 -11.89 0.90
N ARG A 69 2.65 -10.89 1.49
CA ARG A 69 1.91 -11.00 2.75
C ARG A 69 0.41 -11.04 2.47
N LEU A 70 -0.35 -11.82 3.25
CA LEU A 70 -1.81 -11.85 3.17
C LEU A 70 -2.40 -11.20 4.40
N PHE A 71 -3.41 -10.36 4.18
CA PHE A 71 -4.17 -9.73 5.24
C PHE A 71 -5.65 -10.00 5.05
N HIS A 72 -6.33 -10.34 6.14
CA HIS A 72 -7.78 -10.42 6.21
C HIS A 72 -8.35 -9.11 6.75
N ILE A 73 -9.50 -8.70 6.18
CA ILE A 73 -10.29 -7.59 6.66
C ILE A 73 -11.59 -8.14 7.25
N GLN A 74 -11.91 -7.73 8.47
CA GLN A 74 -13.11 -8.15 9.20
C GLN A 74 -13.90 -6.93 9.67
N ASP A 75 -15.21 -7.07 9.77
CA ASP A 75 -16.10 -6.08 10.39
C ASP A 75 -16.86 -6.79 11.51
N GLY A 76 -16.46 -6.55 12.75
CA GLY A 76 -16.85 -7.42 13.87
C GLY A 76 -16.36 -8.85 13.64
N ASP A 77 -17.30 -9.80 13.58
CA ASP A 77 -17.03 -11.22 13.32
C ASP A 77 -17.17 -11.59 11.83
N ASP A 78 -17.66 -10.65 11.00
CA ASP A 78 -17.92 -10.91 9.59
C ASP A 78 -16.66 -10.70 8.74
N PHE A 79 -16.35 -11.70 7.91
CA PHE A 79 -15.28 -11.59 6.93
C PHE A 79 -15.68 -10.64 5.79
N VAL A 80 -14.88 -9.61 5.56
CA VAL A 80 -15.10 -8.61 4.50
C VAL A 80 -14.41 -9.02 3.22
N GLY A 81 -13.20 -9.54 3.34
CA GLY A 81 -12.34 -9.83 2.21
C GLY A 81 -10.87 -9.88 2.62
N SER A 82 -9.99 -9.96 1.64
CA SER A 82 -8.55 -10.08 1.85
C SER A 82 -7.76 -9.27 0.84
N PHE A 83 -6.52 -8.98 1.18
CA PHE A 83 -5.56 -8.49 0.19
C PHE A 83 -4.19 -9.16 0.32
N CYS A 84 -3.60 -9.46 -0.83
CA CYS A 84 -2.23 -9.92 -0.98
C CYS A 84 -1.33 -8.72 -1.28
N PHE A 85 -0.37 -8.45 -0.42
CA PHE A 85 0.55 -7.32 -0.52
C PHE A 85 1.94 -7.76 -1.00
N ASP A 86 2.35 -7.26 -2.17
CA ASP A 86 3.65 -7.52 -2.80
C ASP A 86 4.48 -6.21 -2.89
N PRO A 87 5.30 -5.88 -1.87
CA PRO A 87 5.94 -4.57 -1.77
C PRO A 87 7.15 -4.39 -2.69
N PHE A 88 7.92 -5.46 -2.96
CA PHE A 88 9.27 -5.30 -3.50
C PHE A 88 9.34 -5.51 -5.01
N ARG A 89 10.11 -4.63 -5.66
CA ARG A 89 10.52 -4.79 -7.06
C ARG A 89 11.50 -5.96 -7.19
N ARG A 90 11.35 -6.75 -8.26
CA ARG A 90 12.25 -7.87 -8.58
C ARG A 90 12.19 -8.20 -10.07
N GLN A 91 13.15 -9.01 -10.53
CA GLN A 91 13.14 -9.50 -11.90
C GLN A 91 11.83 -10.26 -12.18
N MET A 92 11.26 -10.08 -13.37
CA MET A 92 10.00 -10.70 -13.81
C MET A 92 8.73 -10.25 -13.05
N LYS A 93 8.81 -9.27 -12.14
CA LYS A 93 7.64 -8.54 -11.65
C LYS A 93 7.32 -7.40 -12.62
N ALA A 94 6.04 -7.20 -12.95
CA ALA A 94 5.62 -6.06 -13.74
C ALA A 94 6.01 -4.75 -13.02
N PRO A 95 6.61 -3.75 -13.69
CA PRO A 95 7.08 -2.51 -13.06
C PRO A 95 5.92 -1.52 -12.88
N VAL A 96 4.87 -1.96 -12.19
CA VAL A 96 3.64 -1.20 -11.92
C VAL A 96 3.34 -1.19 -10.44
N GLU A 97 2.76 -0.08 -9.99
CA GLU A 97 2.15 0.08 -8.68
C GLU A 97 0.65 0.15 -8.93
N CYS A 98 -0.10 -0.78 -8.34
CA CYS A 98 -1.53 -0.88 -8.55
C CYS A 98 -2.18 -1.79 -7.52
N CYS A 99 -3.51 -1.77 -7.49
CA CYS A 99 -4.30 -2.86 -6.96
C CYS A 99 -5.37 -3.35 -7.95
N ALA A 100 -5.74 -4.63 -7.84
CA ALA A 100 -6.74 -5.27 -8.70
C ALA A 100 -7.34 -6.52 -8.03
N HIS A 101 -8.53 -6.95 -8.45
CA HIS A 101 -9.08 -8.23 -7.98
C HIS A 101 -8.18 -9.41 -8.39
N LEU A 102 -7.82 -10.22 -7.40
CA LEU A 102 -7.21 -11.54 -7.58
C LEU A 102 -8.28 -12.65 -7.55
N ALA A 103 -9.30 -12.47 -6.72
CA ALA A 103 -10.48 -13.32 -6.58
C ALA A 103 -11.69 -12.45 -6.19
N PRO A 104 -12.92 -12.98 -6.10
CA PRO A 104 -14.11 -12.20 -5.75
C PRO A 104 -13.91 -11.34 -4.49
N ASP A 105 -13.39 -11.94 -3.42
CA ASP A 105 -13.18 -11.28 -2.12
C ASP A 105 -11.68 -11.06 -1.82
N THR A 106 -10.82 -11.11 -2.82
CA THR A 106 -9.37 -10.94 -2.63
C THR A 106 -8.80 -9.97 -3.63
N VAL A 107 -8.10 -8.96 -3.13
CA VAL A 107 -7.41 -7.94 -3.93
C VAL A 107 -5.91 -8.18 -3.89
N PHE A 108 -5.23 -7.98 -5.00
CA PHE A 108 -3.79 -7.88 -5.07
C PHE A 108 -3.38 -6.41 -4.96
N LEU A 109 -2.37 -6.12 -4.14
CA LEU A 109 -1.78 -4.80 -3.93
C LEU A 109 -0.27 -4.90 -4.17
N THR A 110 0.27 -4.14 -5.12
CA THR A 110 1.70 -4.17 -5.46
C THR A 110 2.34 -2.81 -5.42
N LEU A 111 3.57 -2.75 -4.88
CA LEU A 111 4.47 -1.60 -4.95
C LEU A 111 5.78 -1.96 -5.65
N GLN A 112 6.62 -0.95 -5.92
CA GLN A 112 7.95 -1.14 -6.53
C GLN A 112 9.09 -0.72 -5.60
N MET A 113 8.94 -1.00 -4.30
CA MET A 113 9.97 -0.70 -3.30
C MET A 113 11.26 -1.48 -3.61
N LYS A 114 12.42 -0.88 -3.33
CA LYS A 114 13.68 -1.62 -3.39
C LYS A 114 13.64 -2.72 -2.32
N PRO A 115 13.98 -3.98 -2.66
CA PRO A 115 14.10 -5.02 -1.65
C PRO A 115 15.19 -4.62 -0.64
N PRO A 116 15.05 -5.03 0.62
CA PRO A 116 16.07 -4.77 1.62
C PRO A 116 17.38 -5.45 1.23
N THR A 117 18.52 -4.81 1.54
CA THR A 117 19.85 -5.34 1.20
C THR A 117 20.28 -6.50 2.09
N TRP A 118 19.62 -6.68 3.24
CA TRP A 118 19.92 -7.69 4.26
C TRP A 118 18.60 -8.25 4.80
N ASN A 119 18.65 -9.41 5.45
CA ASN A 119 17.47 -10.00 6.12
C ASN A 119 17.11 -9.33 7.47
N ASP A 120 17.63 -8.13 7.74
CA ASP A 120 17.35 -7.42 8.99
C ASP A 120 16.15 -6.49 8.82
N GLU A 121 15.15 -6.72 9.66
CA GLU A 121 14.11 -5.74 9.97
C GLU A 121 14.68 -4.64 10.89
N PRO A 122 14.19 -3.39 10.79
CA PRO A 122 13.03 -2.97 10.01
C PRO A 122 13.37 -2.49 8.59
N VAL A 123 12.46 -2.72 7.64
CA VAL A 123 12.60 -2.24 6.25
C VAL A 123 12.34 -0.73 6.20
N PRO A 124 13.33 0.11 5.84
CA PRO A 124 13.13 1.55 5.73
C PRO A 124 12.13 1.88 4.61
N LEU A 125 11.28 2.87 4.85
CA LEU A 125 10.27 3.33 3.91
C LEU A 125 10.50 4.80 3.58
N SER A 126 10.65 5.13 2.31
CA SER A 126 10.69 6.54 1.88
C SER A 126 9.31 7.17 1.93
N LEU A 127 9.25 8.49 2.05
CA LEU A 127 7.99 9.24 2.02
C LEU A 127 7.18 8.93 0.75
N ASP A 128 7.82 8.91 -0.42
CA ASP A 128 7.14 8.59 -1.68
C ASP A 128 6.46 7.21 -1.66
N ASN A 129 7.17 6.18 -1.19
CA ASN A 129 6.60 4.84 -1.07
C ASN A 129 5.47 4.77 -0.04
N ALA A 130 5.55 5.59 1.02
CA ALA A 130 4.45 5.73 1.99
C ALA A 130 3.23 6.37 1.34
N VAL A 131 3.39 7.46 0.58
CA VAL A 131 2.29 8.08 -0.16
C VAL A 131 1.66 7.09 -1.14
N THR A 132 2.48 6.35 -1.91
CA THR A 132 1.98 5.32 -2.83
C THR A 132 1.23 4.21 -2.08
N LEU A 133 1.76 3.73 -0.95
CA LEU A 133 1.09 2.72 -0.13
C LEU A 133 -0.30 3.19 0.29
N PHE A 134 -0.43 4.42 0.79
CA PHE A 134 -1.72 4.97 1.19
C PHE A 134 -2.67 5.14 0.00
N HIS A 135 -2.17 5.58 -1.15
CA HIS A 135 -2.95 5.73 -2.38
C HIS A 135 -3.54 4.38 -2.83
N GLU A 136 -2.68 3.38 -3.01
CA GLU A 136 -3.09 2.07 -3.50
C GLU A 136 -3.94 1.30 -2.48
N PHE A 137 -3.68 1.48 -1.18
CA PHE A 137 -4.53 0.92 -0.13
C PHE A 137 -5.93 1.56 -0.13
N GLY A 138 -6.05 2.85 -0.44
CA GLY A 138 -7.34 3.50 -0.66
C GLY A 138 -8.17 2.80 -1.73
N HIS A 139 -7.52 2.34 -2.81
CA HIS A 139 -8.18 1.55 -3.85
C HIS A 139 -8.55 0.14 -3.36
N VAL A 140 -7.73 -0.52 -2.54
CA VAL A 140 -8.09 -1.80 -1.89
C VAL A 140 -9.40 -1.66 -1.10
N LEU A 141 -9.51 -0.60 -0.30
CA LEU A 141 -10.74 -0.32 0.45
C LEU A 141 -11.93 -0.06 -0.46
N GLN A 142 -11.76 0.69 -1.56
CA GLN A 142 -12.83 0.91 -2.53
C GLN A 142 -13.33 -0.41 -3.14
N LEU A 143 -12.41 -1.29 -3.54
CA LEU A 143 -12.76 -2.57 -4.15
C LEU A 143 -13.50 -3.50 -3.17
N LEU A 144 -13.07 -3.54 -1.90
CA LEU A 144 -13.63 -4.46 -0.90
C LEU A 144 -14.87 -3.89 -0.17
N LEU A 145 -14.93 -2.59 0.10
CA LEU A 145 -16.01 -2.01 0.93
C LEU A 145 -17.19 -1.46 0.11
N VAL A 146 -16.96 -0.93 -1.09
CA VAL A 146 -18.01 -0.21 -1.84
C VAL A 146 -19.01 -1.16 -2.52
N ASN A 147 -18.71 -2.45 -2.65
CA ASN A 147 -19.58 -3.44 -3.32
C ASN A 147 -20.21 -4.50 -2.40
N ARG A 148 -20.22 -4.29 -1.09
CA ARG A 148 -20.72 -5.26 -0.10
C ARG A 148 -22.17 -5.74 -0.35
N ASP A 149 -23.01 -4.91 -0.95
CA ASP A 149 -24.43 -5.27 -1.21
C ASP A 149 -24.61 -6.29 -2.35
N ARG A 150 -23.60 -6.58 -3.17
CA ARG A 150 -23.75 -7.47 -4.34
C ARG A 150 -23.50 -8.96 -4.08
N TYR A 151 -22.85 -9.31 -2.98
CA TYR A 151 -22.53 -10.71 -2.66
C TYR A 151 -23.44 -11.33 -1.58
N HIS A 152 -24.29 -10.52 -0.95
CA HIS A 152 -25.36 -10.98 -0.04
C HIS A 152 -26.76 -10.99 -0.67
N ALA A 153 -26.86 -11.07 -2.00
CA ALA A 153 -28.14 -11.38 -2.64
C ALA A 153 -28.49 -12.87 -2.43
N PRO A 154 -29.70 -13.20 -1.93
CA PRO A 154 -30.15 -14.57 -1.71
C PRO A 154 -30.27 -15.39 -3.01
#